data_AF-A0A4U4DYP3-F1
#
_entry.id   AF-A0A4U4DYP3-F1
#
_cell.length_a   1.000
_cell.length_b   1.000
_cell.length_c   1.000
_cell.angle_alpha   90.00
_cell.angle_beta   90.00
_cell.angle_gamma   90.00
#
_symmetry.space_group_name_H-M   'P 1'
#
loop_
_entity.id
_entity.type
_entity.pdbx_description
1 polymer ?
#
loop_
_entity_poly.entity_id
_entity_poly.type
_entity_poly.pdbx_seq_one_letter_code
_entity_poly.pdbx_strand_id
1 'polypeptide(L)' 'MELDTNNHSVFLLYYHLVLVTKYRRQVIDDEISDYAKTTFERISESYHITLVEWNHDKDHVHIMFK' A
#
# COMPACT_ATOMS: atom_id res chain seq x y z
N MET A 1 4.10 -12.82 -18.70
CA MET A 1 3.40 -12.46 -17.44
C MET A 1 4.13 -13.20 -16.34
N GLU A 2 4.73 -12.49 -15.40
CA GLU A 2 5.45 -13.11 -14.27
C GLU A 2 4.45 -13.40 -13.15
N LEU A 3 4.41 -14.65 -12.67
CA LEU A 3 3.46 -15.13 -11.67
C LEU A 3 4.20 -15.48 -10.39
N ASP A 4 3.59 -15.16 -9.25
CA ASP A 4 4.12 -15.53 -7.93
C ASP A 4 3.75 -16.98 -7.60
N THR A 5 4.62 -17.66 -6.85
CA THR A 5 4.45 -19.09 -6.52
C THR A 5 4.74 -19.37 -5.06
N ASN A 6 3.93 -20.25 -4.45
CA ASN A 6 4.21 -20.92 -3.18
C ASN A 6 4.26 -22.44 -3.43
N ASN A 7 4.52 -23.24 -2.38
CA ASN A 7 4.64 -24.71 -2.48
C ASN A 7 3.50 -25.41 -3.27
N HIS A 8 2.27 -24.89 -3.20
CA HIS A 8 1.10 -25.50 -3.84
C HIS A 8 0.16 -24.48 -4.51
N SER A 9 0.65 -23.29 -4.86
CA SER A 9 -0.17 -22.27 -5.51
C SER A 9 0.65 -21.43 -6.50
N VAL A 10 0.03 -21.09 -7.62
CA VAL A 10 0.51 -20.08 -8.57
C VAL A 10 -0.55 -19.00 -8.66
N PHE A 11 -0.17 -17.75 -8.48
CA PHE A 11 -1.12 -16.66 -8.37
C PHE A 11 -0.54 -15.34 -8.87
N LEU A 12 -1.44 -14.39 -9.08
CA LEU A 12 -1.10 -13.00 -9.38
C LEU A 12 -2.23 -12.14 -8.83
N LEU A 13 -2.10 -11.72 -7.58
CA LEU A 13 -3.16 -11.04 -6.84
C LEU A 13 -2.72 -9.60 -6.61
N TYR A 14 -3.42 -8.66 -7.23
CA TYR A 14 -3.25 -7.24 -6.99
C TYR A 14 -4.43 -6.71 -6.20
N TYR A 15 -4.16 -5.89 -5.21
CA TYR A 15 -5.16 -5.29 -4.34
C TYR A 15 -5.07 -3.78 -4.38
N HIS A 16 -6.21 -3.12 -4.51
CA HIS A 16 -6.35 -1.67 -4.36
C HIS A 16 -6.94 -1.38 -2.98
N LEU A 17 -6.11 -0.86 -2.08
CA LEU A 17 -6.50 -0.47 -0.73
C LEU A 17 -6.59 1.06 -0.65
N VAL A 18 -7.68 1.54 -0.07
CA VAL A 18 -7.89 2.97 0.20
C VAL A 18 -8.08 3.15 1.70
N LEU A 19 -7.23 3.96 2.32
CA LEU A 19 -7.32 4.30 3.74
C LEU A 19 -7.62 5.79 3.87
N VAL A 20 -8.63 6.11 4.68
CA VAL A 20 -9.07 7.49 4.93
C VAL A 20 -8.66 7.93 6.33
N THR A 21 -8.40 9.22 6.50
CA THR A 21 -8.14 9.79 7.82
C THR A 21 -9.41 9.78 8.67
N LYS A 22 -9.25 9.77 9.99
CA LYS A 22 -10.38 9.88 10.92
C LYS A 22 -11.16 11.15 10.65
N TYR A 23 -12.47 11.02 10.40
CA TYR A 23 -13.37 12.10 9.98
C TYR A 23 -13.02 12.78 8.65
N ARG A 24 -12.22 12.14 7.78
CA ARG A 24 -11.77 12.70 6.50
C ARG A 24 -11.14 14.10 6.64
N ARG A 25 -10.36 14.27 7.70
CA ARG A 25 -9.59 15.50 7.91
C ARG A 25 -8.52 15.60 6.83
N GLN A 26 -8.39 16.79 6.24
CA GLN A 26 -7.40 17.12 5.22
C GLN A 26 -6.04 17.39 5.87
N VAL A 27 -5.40 16.34 6.38
CA VAL A 27 -4.16 16.42 7.18
C VAL A 27 -2.98 15.71 6.54
N ILE A 28 -3.15 15.09 5.38
CA ILE A 28 -2.06 14.43 4.66
C ILE A 28 -1.43 15.46 3.73
N ASP A 29 -0.19 15.82 4.03
CA ASP A 29 0.74 16.49 3.13
C ASP A 29 1.81 15.51 2.64
N ASP A 30 2.76 15.99 1.85
CA ASP A 30 3.82 15.18 1.26
C ASP A 30 4.70 14.53 2.35
N GLU A 31 5.01 15.24 3.43
CA GLU A 31 5.84 14.73 4.53
C GLU A 31 5.13 13.60 5.30
N ILE A 32 3.85 13.79 5.63
CA ILE A 32 3.03 12.77 6.30
C ILE A 32 2.81 11.56 5.38
N SER A 33 2.62 11.80 4.08
CA SER A 33 2.49 10.75 3.08
C SER A 33 3.76 9.91 2.97
N ASP A 34 4.94 10.54 2.89
CA ASP A 34 6.23 9.85 2.82
C ASP A 34 6.51 9.01 4.08
N TYR A 35 6.17 9.55 5.25
CA TYR A 35 6.25 8.80 6.50
C TYR A 35 5.31 7.58 6.51
N ALA A 36 4.07 7.75 6.04
CA ALA A 36 3.10 6.67 5.95
C ALA A 36 3.53 5.59 4.94
N LYS A 37 4.06 6.00 3.78
CA LYS A 37 4.61 5.09 2.76
C LYS A 37 5.77 4.27 3.32
N THR A 38 6.76 4.94 3.92
CA THR A 38 7.92 4.27 4.55
C THR A 38 7.47 3.28 5.63
N THR A 39 6.47 3.65 6.41
CA THR A 39 5.89 2.77 7.43
C THR A 39 5.19 1.56 6.80
N PHE A 40 4.45 1.76 5.71
CA PHE A 40 3.80 0.68 4.96
C PHE A 40 4.84 -0.30 4.39
N GLU A 41 5.87 0.18 3.71
CA GLU A 41 6.95 -0.64 3.14
C GLU A 41 7.65 -1.48 4.22
N ARG A 42 7.98 -0.87 5.37
CA ARG A 42 8.58 -1.61 6.50
C ARG A 42 7.68 -2.73 7.04
N ILE A 43 6.37 -2.50 7.09
CA ILE A 43 5.42 -3.54 7.52
C ILE A 43 5.30 -4.62 6.44
N SER A 44 5.21 -4.21 5.17
CA SER A 44 4.98 -5.12 4.03
C SER A 44 6.09 -6.15 3.87
N GLU A 45 7.34 -5.79 4.19
CA GLU A 45 8.49 -6.72 4.22
C GLU A 45 8.22 -7.98 5.06
N SER A 46 7.58 -7.82 6.22
CA SER A 46 7.29 -8.95 7.12
C SER A 46 6.19 -9.88 6.60
N TYR A 47 5.38 -9.41 5.66
CA TYR A 47 4.26 -10.14 5.07
C TYR A 47 4.53 -10.61 3.64
N HIS A 48 5.75 -10.42 3.12
CA HIS A 48 6.10 -10.67 1.72
C HIS A 48 5.19 -9.92 0.73
N ILE A 49 4.74 -8.72 1.12
CA ILE A 49 3.93 -7.84 0.27
C ILE A 49 4.84 -6.86 -0.46
N THR A 50 4.59 -6.70 -1.75
CA THR A 50 5.27 -5.75 -2.64
C THR A 50 4.39 -4.54 -2.91
N LEU A 51 4.86 -3.35 -2.54
CA LEU A 51 4.20 -2.10 -2.94
C LEU A 51 4.39 -1.86 -4.44
N VAL A 52 3.29 -1.65 -5.16
CA VAL A 52 3.29 -1.42 -6.61
C VAL A 52 3.10 0.06 -6.92
N GLU A 53 2.16 0.70 -6.22
CA GLU A 53 1.85 2.12 -6.41
C GLU A 53 1.39 2.74 -5.10
N TRP A 54 1.81 3.99 -4.85
CA TRP A 54 1.38 4.78 -3.71
C TRP A 54 1.01 6.17 -4.18
N ASN A 55 -0.24 6.57 -3.93
CA ASN A 55 -0.72 7.92 -4.17
C ASN A 55 -1.46 8.43 -2.93
N HIS A 56 -1.48 9.74 -2.75
CA HIS A 56 -2.25 10.37 -1.67
C HIS A 56 -2.99 11.60 -2.17
N ASP A 57 -4.07 11.90 -1.46
CA ASP A 57 -4.72 13.21 -1.44
C ASP A 57 -4.73 13.69 0.02
N LYS A 58 -5.37 14.81 0.31
CA LYS A 58 -5.31 15.46 1.61
C LYS A 58 -5.93 14.65 2.75
N ASP A 59 -6.85 13.74 2.48
CA ASP A 59 -7.61 13.00 3.50
C ASP A 59 -7.61 11.48 3.31
N HIS A 60 -6.91 10.96 2.30
CA HIS A 60 -6.81 9.52 2.04
C HIS A 60 -5.55 9.14 1.25
N VAL A 61 -5.19 7.86 1.33
CA VAL A 61 -4.13 7.24 0.54
C VAL A 61 -4.67 6.09 -0.28
N HIS A 62 -4.17 5.95 -1.50
CA HIS A 62 -4.40 4.84 -2.40
C HIS A 62 -3.14 4.00 -2.49
N ILE A 63 -3.28 2.71 -2.22
CA ILE A 63 -2.18 1.75 -2.18
C ILE A 63 -2.53 0.62 -3.13
N MET A 64 -1.69 0.43 -4.15
CA MET A 64 -1.69 -0.79 -4.95
C MET A 64 -0.57 -1.68 -4.47
N PHE A 65 -0.88 -2.92 -4.10
CA PHE A 65 0.12 -3.89 -3.67
C PHE A 65 -0.22 -5.30 -4.15
N LYS A 66 0.79 -6.17 -4.13
CA LYS A 66 0.64 -7.60 -4.38
C LYS A 66 1.37 -8.41 -3.33
#